data_AF-A0A6A6AVE5-F1
#
_entry.id   AF-A0A6A6AVE5-F1
#
_cell.length_a   1.000
_cell.length_b   1.000
_cell.length_c   1.000
_cell.angle_alpha   90.00
_cell.angle_beta   90.00
_cell.angle_gamma   90.00
#
_symmetry.space_group_name_H-M   'P 1'
#
loop_
_entity.id
_entity.type
_entity.pdbx_description
1 polymer ?
#
loop_
_entity_poly.entity_id
_entity_poly.type
_entity_poly.pdbx_seq_one_letter_code
_entity_poly.pdbx_strand_id
1 'polypeptide(L)'
;MHNKVDEDEQNMVPGDGWISEDSSFYGDEDEQERQQSLCQGFTHKSFWSTHDSDLNAITSPVRTRRIINAAPDSNTFTPSKPSGSFPLDRKSMEADRLARLGSKRKRDLPSEQPSQALEQFNPRQGCSDSWQLGEAVDDFVRRLPPLTTSISTCDWIWAANPHRDPQDKPNYPRVADFKERGSSLLEQSLKVRRDTQNNNAGTAKGAVTRRLNQESKTLQQNLTELAVETGVLSGKWMLFLKLEDITRVWKKIVDAVINNRLGPIVKIAPEDGNPDERLVCIYTRDFRQEEDVLRVLRVLQELVAMGLTGSGKPLYYKSDAYTHLDIYSRTATEYGLQASLYNSSKMLAEARLPKSTSMPPKKQSKLTKF
;
A
#
# COMPACT_ATOMS: atom_id res chain seq x y z
N MET A 1 -25.95 -61.82 42.82
CA MET A 1 -26.95 -61.25 41.88
C MET A 1 -26.28 -60.05 41.23
N HIS A 2 -25.67 -60.22 40.07
CA HIS A 2 -26.20 -59.90 38.73
C HIS A 2 -26.29 -58.39 38.42
N ASN A 3 -25.41 -57.99 37.47
CA ASN A 3 -25.42 -56.91 36.46
C ASN A 3 -25.39 -55.42 36.89
N LYS A 4 -24.39 -54.59 36.48
CA LYS A 4 -24.03 -54.01 35.15
C LYS A 4 -25.00 -52.86 34.78
N VAL A 5 -24.58 -51.59 34.61
CA VAL A 5 -24.09 -50.92 33.37
C VAL A 5 -23.89 -49.42 33.73
N ASP A 6 -22.67 -48.88 33.58
CA ASP A 6 -22.18 -47.83 32.64
C ASP A 6 -22.78 -46.41 32.77
N GLU A 7 -21.94 -45.38 32.98
CA GLU A 7 -21.61 -44.35 31.97
C GLU A 7 -20.71 -43.21 32.55
N ASP A 8 -19.87 -42.69 31.66
CA ASP A 8 -18.75 -41.77 31.84
C ASP A 8 -19.13 -40.32 32.20
N GLU A 9 -18.25 -39.59 32.89
CA GLU A 9 -17.60 -38.39 32.34
C GLU A 9 -16.49 -37.86 33.26
N GLN A 10 -15.44 -37.38 32.59
CA GLN A 10 -14.06 -37.27 33.06
C GLN A 10 -13.71 -35.90 33.64
N ASN A 11 -12.87 -35.95 34.68
CA ASN A 11 -11.75 -35.05 35.00
C ASN A 11 -11.92 -33.54 34.73
N MET A 12 -12.41 -32.83 35.75
CA MET A 12 -12.09 -31.42 35.96
C MET A 12 -10.61 -31.28 36.37
N VAL A 13 -9.83 -30.53 35.59
CA VAL A 13 -8.44 -30.13 35.92
C VAL A 13 -8.47 -28.77 36.64
N PRO A 14 -7.74 -28.58 37.76
CA PRO A 14 -7.67 -27.29 38.44
C PRO A 14 -6.88 -26.27 37.60
N GLY A 15 -7.46 -25.09 37.40
CA GLY A 15 -6.90 -24.03 36.55
C GLY A 15 -5.90 -23.14 37.28
N ASP A 16 -4.65 -23.59 37.34
CA ASP A 16 -3.47 -22.74 37.55
C ASP A 16 -2.51 -22.98 36.37
N GLY A 17 -2.32 -21.99 35.49
CA GLY A 17 -1.30 -22.08 34.43
C GLY A 17 -1.61 -21.45 33.07
N TRP A 18 -2.21 -20.25 33.02
CA TRP A 18 -2.39 -19.52 31.74
C TRP A 18 -1.78 -18.12 31.78
N ILE A 19 -0.46 -18.06 32.03
CA ILE A 19 0.40 -17.01 31.49
C ILE A 19 1.78 -17.66 31.26
N SER A 20 2.06 -18.10 30.02
CA SER A 20 3.42 -18.49 29.65
C SER A 20 4.27 -17.23 29.53
N GLU A 21 5.22 -17.05 30.44
CA GLU A 21 6.17 -15.91 30.46
C GLU A 21 7.35 -16.07 29.49
N ASP A 22 7.30 -16.98 28.51
CA ASP A 22 8.48 -17.30 27.67
C ASP A 22 8.24 -17.12 26.16
N SER A 23 7.60 -16.01 25.77
CA SER A 23 7.62 -15.56 24.38
C SER A 23 8.86 -14.69 24.15
N SER A 24 9.96 -15.28 23.72
CA SER A 24 11.13 -14.54 23.21
C SER A 24 10.70 -13.55 22.13
N PHE A 25 10.72 -12.27 22.46
CA PHE A 25 10.48 -11.14 21.54
C PHE A 25 11.46 -11.11 20.35
N TYR A 26 12.58 -11.84 20.44
CA TYR A 26 13.67 -11.82 19.48
C TYR A 26 13.73 -13.08 18.58
N GLY A 27 12.74 -13.96 18.65
CA GLY A 27 12.77 -15.25 17.94
C GLY A 27 13.61 -16.30 18.68
N ASP A 28 13.54 -17.53 18.21
CA ASP A 28 14.36 -18.64 18.71
C ASP A 28 15.83 -18.47 18.29
N GLU A 29 16.72 -19.25 18.91
CA GLU A 29 18.18 -19.17 18.65
C GLU A 29 18.51 -19.43 17.18
N ASP A 30 17.74 -20.30 16.52
CA ASP A 30 17.89 -20.64 15.11
C ASP A 30 17.58 -19.43 14.19
N GLU A 31 16.50 -18.68 14.46
CA GLU A 31 16.18 -17.46 13.70
C GLU A 31 17.21 -16.35 13.96
N GLN A 32 17.72 -16.24 15.19
CA GLN A 32 18.78 -15.27 15.51
C GLN A 32 20.07 -15.58 14.74
N GLU A 33 20.46 -16.84 14.67
CA GLU A 33 21.66 -17.28 13.94
C GLU A 33 21.49 -17.07 12.43
N ARG A 34 20.30 -17.35 11.88
CA ARG A 34 19.97 -17.07 10.47
C ARG A 34 20.12 -15.58 10.13
N GLN A 35 19.58 -14.70 10.97
CA GLN A 35 19.66 -13.26 10.77
C GLN A 35 21.10 -12.73 10.87
N GLN A 36 21.89 -13.26 11.81
CA GLN A 36 23.30 -12.90 11.93
C GLN A 36 24.13 -13.33 10.71
N SER A 37 23.85 -14.51 10.15
CA SER A 37 24.48 -14.99 8.91
C SER A 37 24.17 -14.08 7.71
N LEU A 38 22.91 -13.64 7.58
CA LEU A 38 22.49 -12.69 6.54
C LEU A 38 23.18 -11.32 6.68
N CYS A 39 23.35 -10.83 7.91
CA CYS A 39 24.07 -9.58 8.16
C CYS A 39 25.56 -9.65 7.82
N GLN A 40 26.22 -10.79 8.04
CA GLN A 40 27.64 -10.96 7.72
C GLN A 40 27.92 -10.92 6.21
N GLY A 41 26.97 -11.35 5.38
CA GLY A 41 27.05 -11.25 3.91
C GLY A 41 26.70 -9.88 3.33
N PHE A 42 26.11 -8.98 4.13
CA PHE A 42 25.59 -7.71 3.64
C PHE A 42 26.68 -6.63 3.56
N THR A 43 27.13 -6.31 2.35
CA THR A 43 28.12 -5.24 2.14
C THR A 43 27.44 -3.87 2.03
N HIS A 44 27.33 -3.17 3.16
CA HIS A 44 26.71 -1.84 3.25
C HIS A 44 27.23 -0.85 2.18
N LYS A 45 28.52 -0.86 1.86
CA LYS A 45 29.10 0.07 0.87
C LYS A 45 28.55 -0.13 -0.55
N SER A 46 28.38 -1.37 -0.99
CA SER A 46 27.84 -1.68 -2.32
C SER A 46 26.34 -1.37 -2.40
N PHE A 47 25.62 -1.58 -1.30
CA PHE A 47 24.22 -1.18 -1.20
C PHE A 47 24.08 0.34 -1.33
N TRP A 48 24.78 1.12 -0.50
CA TRP A 48 24.65 2.59 -0.52
C TRP A 48 25.21 3.25 -1.79
N SER A 49 26.21 2.67 -2.47
CA SER A 49 26.73 3.23 -3.72
C SER A 49 25.74 3.15 -4.89
N THR A 50 24.82 2.18 -4.87
CA THR A 50 23.81 1.99 -5.93
C THR A 50 22.48 2.68 -5.60
N HIS A 51 22.29 3.09 -4.33
CA HIS A 51 21.04 3.64 -3.81
C HIS A 51 21.17 5.11 -3.34
N ASP A 52 22.27 5.82 -3.64
CA ASP A 52 22.50 7.21 -3.17
C ASP A 52 21.44 8.22 -3.67
N SER A 53 20.74 7.87 -4.75
CA SER A 53 19.77 8.70 -5.46
C SER A 53 18.34 8.19 -5.33
N ASP A 54 18.12 7.16 -4.51
CA ASP A 54 16.81 6.65 -4.15
C ASP A 54 16.17 7.59 -3.11
N LEU A 55 14.97 8.11 -3.39
CA LEU A 55 14.23 9.01 -2.49
C LEU A 55 13.99 8.41 -1.09
N ASN A 56 13.85 7.09 -0.99
CA ASN A 56 13.73 6.42 0.31
C ASN A 56 15.09 6.29 1.03
N ALA A 57 16.19 6.20 0.28
CA ALA A 57 17.55 6.22 0.82
C ALA A 57 18.01 7.64 1.20
N ILE A 58 17.63 8.66 0.45
CA ILE A 58 17.89 10.09 0.72
C ILE A 58 17.22 10.55 2.03
N THR A 59 16.08 9.97 2.41
CA THR A 59 15.40 10.25 3.70
C THR A 59 15.99 9.47 4.88
N SER A 60 16.83 8.45 4.65
CA SER A 60 17.40 7.61 5.71
C SER A 60 18.42 8.29 6.65
N PRO A 61 19.26 9.28 6.23
CA PRO A 61 20.16 9.97 7.15
C PRO A 61 19.41 10.83 8.19
N VAL A 62 18.18 11.28 7.88
CA VAL A 62 17.32 12.02 8.80
C VAL A 62 16.75 11.09 9.88
N ARG A 63 16.47 9.82 9.54
CA ARG A 63 16.07 8.77 10.50
C ARG A 63 17.15 8.51 11.55
N THR A 64 18.41 8.40 11.16
CA THR A 64 19.50 8.11 12.11
C THR A 64 19.79 9.29 13.04
N ARG A 65 19.68 10.54 12.55
CA ARG A 65 19.89 11.75 13.39
C ARG A 65 18.79 11.96 14.44
N ARG A 66 17.55 11.51 14.19
CA ARG A 66 16.46 11.58 15.17
C ARG A 66 16.63 10.60 16.34
N ILE A 67 17.22 9.42 16.11
CA ILE A 67 17.42 8.40 17.16
C ILE A 67 18.56 8.79 18.12
N ILE A 68 19.63 9.40 17.61
CA ILE A 68 20.80 9.77 18.43
C ILE A 68 20.48 10.94 19.39
N ASN A 69 19.53 11.81 19.03
CA ASN A 69 19.18 12.99 19.83
C ASN A 69 18.03 12.77 20.83
N ALA A 70 17.50 11.55 20.93
CA ALA A 70 16.35 11.21 21.78
C ALA A 70 16.70 10.14 22.84
N ALA A 71 17.91 10.15 23.39
CA ALA A 71 18.22 9.40 24.60
C ALA A 71 17.59 10.10 25.82
N PRO A 72 16.76 9.43 26.65
CA PRO A 72 16.31 10.00 27.91
C PRO A 72 17.30 9.69 29.03
N ASP A 73 17.44 10.69 29.90
CA ASP A 73 18.25 10.67 31.11
C ASP A 73 17.96 9.48 32.03
N SER A 74 19.03 8.97 32.64
CA SER A 74 19.00 8.00 33.72
C SER A 74 18.18 8.54 34.90
N ASN A 75 17.08 7.87 35.25
CA ASN A 75 16.50 8.00 36.58
C ASN A 75 16.13 6.63 37.15
N THR A 76 16.81 6.33 38.24
CA THR A 76 16.74 5.16 39.10
C THR A 76 15.34 5.01 39.71
N PHE A 77 14.64 3.92 39.38
CA PHE A 77 13.41 3.52 40.07
C PHE A 77 13.75 2.54 41.21
N THR A 78 13.36 2.89 42.43
CA THR A 78 13.35 2.00 43.60
C THR A 78 11.98 1.34 43.74
N PRO A 79 11.89 0.08 44.22
CA PRO A 79 10.62 -0.65 44.25
C PRO A 79 9.86 -0.38 45.57
N SER A 80 8.58 -0.02 45.47
CA SER A 80 7.65 -0.07 46.61
C SER A 80 6.54 -1.10 46.34
N LYS A 81 6.27 -1.92 47.37
CA LYS A 81 5.29 -3.03 47.39
C LYS A 81 3.84 -2.52 47.28
N PRO A 82 2.91 -3.29 46.68
CA PRO A 82 1.49 -2.99 46.78
C PRO A 82 0.86 -3.66 48.02
N SER A 83 0.06 -2.88 48.75
CA SER A 83 -0.88 -3.37 49.76
C SER A 83 -2.30 -2.97 49.34
N GLY A 84 -3.26 -3.90 49.39
CA GLY A 84 -4.69 -3.56 49.38
C GLY A 84 -5.55 -4.48 48.52
N SER A 85 -6.10 -5.51 49.15
CA SER A 85 -7.18 -6.36 48.65
C SER A 85 -8.52 -5.61 48.55
N PHE A 86 -9.24 -5.74 47.44
CA PHE A 86 -10.68 -5.43 47.34
C PHE A 86 -11.45 -6.67 46.84
N PRO A 87 -12.52 -7.11 47.51
CA PRO A 87 -13.29 -8.27 47.07
C PRO A 87 -14.38 -7.85 46.06
N LEU A 88 -14.35 -8.45 44.86
CA LEU A 88 -15.36 -8.27 43.82
C LEU A 88 -16.56 -9.18 44.10
N ASP A 89 -17.75 -8.60 44.33
CA ASP A 89 -18.99 -9.33 44.60
C ASP A 89 -19.61 -9.90 43.33
N ARG A 90 -19.31 -11.18 43.11
CA ARG A 90 -19.69 -12.01 41.97
C ARG A 90 -21.20 -12.23 41.83
N LYS A 91 -22.00 -11.99 42.89
CA LYS A 91 -23.46 -12.18 42.85
C LYS A 91 -24.21 -11.05 42.15
N SER A 92 -23.68 -9.82 42.19
CA SER A 92 -24.31 -8.66 41.52
C SER A 92 -24.27 -8.77 39.99
N MET A 93 -23.20 -9.36 39.44
CA MET A 93 -23.02 -9.52 37.99
C MET A 93 -23.91 -10.61 37.40
N GLU A 94 -24.24 -11.64 38.18
CA GLU A 94 -25.08 -12.75 37.72
C GLU A 94 -26.57 -12.36 37.65
N ALA A 95 -27.02 -11.51 38.59
CA ALA A 95 -28.36 -10.91 38.56
C ALA A 95 -28.57 -10.01 37.33
N ASP A 96 -27.57 -9.21 36.96
CA ASP A 96 -27.63 -8.32 35.79
C ASP A 96 -27.63 -9.11 34.46
N ARG A 97 -26.96 -10.27 34.44
CA ARG A 97 -26.96 -11.18 33.29
C ARG A 97 -28.31 -11.86 33.09
N LEU A 98 -29.00 -12.25 34.16
CA LEU A 98 -30.34 -12.88 34.10
C LEU A 98 -31.43 -11.88 33.71
N ALA A 99 -31.30 -10.60 34.08
CA ALA A 99 -32.24 -9.54 33.67
C ALA A 99 -32.23 -9.29 32.14
N ARG A 100 -31.10 -9.49 31.47
CA ARG A 100 -30.94 -9.28 30.01
C ARG A 100 -31.51 -10.42 29.16
N LEU A 101 -31.72 -11.61 29.74
CA LEU A 101 -32.27 -12.78 29.03
C LEU A 101 -33.81 -12.78 28.94
N GLY A 102 -34.50 -11.92 29.69
CA GLY A 102 -35.97 -11.90 29.80
C GLY A 102 -36.75 -11.06 28.78
N SER A 103 -36.10 -10.21 27.97
CA SER A 103 -36.81 -9.30 27.05
C SER A 103 -36.80 -9.76 25.60
N LYS A 104 -37.65 -10.75 25.26
CA LYS A 104 -38.08 -10.98 23.88
C LYS A 104 -39.05 -9.86 23.47
N ARG A 105 -38.55 -8.81 22.78
CA ARG A 105 -39.43 -7.80 22.17
C ARG A 105 -39.85 -8.21 20.76
N LYS A 106 -41.14 -7.96 20.51
CA LYS A 106 -41.97 -8.25 19.33
C LYS A 106 -41.36 -7.68 18.04
N ARG A 107 -41.62 -8.39 16.95
CA ARG A 107 -41.25 -8.10 15.58
C ARG A 107 -42.32 -7.17 14.97
N ASP A 108 -42.00 -5.90 14.75
CA ASP A 108 -42.82 -4.96 13.98
C ASP A 108 -42.20 -4.73 12.58
N LEU A 109 -43.09 -4.56 11.59
CA LEU A 109 -42.86 -4.44 10.14
C LEU A 109 -42.14 -3.12 9.75
N PRO A 110 -41.54 -3.03 8.53
CA PRO A 110 -40.38 -2.19 8.28
C PRO A 110 -40.74 -0.71 8.13
N SER A 111 -40.29 0.10 9.08
CA SER A 111 -40.15 1.54 8.94
C SER A 111 -39.00 1.85 7.97
N GLU A 112 -39.24 2.77 7.04
CA GLU A 112 -38.25 3.36 6.12
C GLU A 112 -36.92 3.62 6.85
N GLN A 113 -35.86 2.95 6.41
CA GLN A 113 -34.54 3.18 6.99
C GLN A 113 -34.04 4.57 6.57
N PRO A 114 -33.57 5.41 7.51
CA PRO A 114 -32.69 6.50 7.16
C PRO A 114 -31.46 5.87 6.49
N SER A 115 -31.04 6.40 5.34
CA SER A 115 -29.75 6.07 4.73
C SER A 115 -28.70 6.04 5.81
N GLN A 116 -28.22 4.84 6.18
CA GLN A 116 -27.16 4.69 7.17
C GLN A 116 -25.97 5.47 6.62
N ALA A 117 -25.68 6.63 7.21
CA ALA A 117 -24.46 7.35 6.92
C ALA A 117 -23.33 6.38 7.25
N LEU A 118 -22.70 5.84 6.21
CA LEU A 118 -21.54 4.97 6.36
C LEU A 118 -20.55 5.68 7.28
N GLU A 119 -20.18 5.01 8.37
CA GLU A 119 -19.28 5.54 9.38
C GLU A 119 -17.97 5.93 8.69
N GLN A 120 -17.68 7.24 8.66
CA GLN A 120 -16.51 7.77 7.99
C GLN A 120 -15.25 7.22 8.67
N PHE A 121 -14.30 6.74 7.88
CA PHE A 121 -13.09 6.10 8.38
C PHE A 121 -11.85 6.75 7.77
N ASN A 122 -10.91 7.20 8.61
CA ASN A 122 -9.62 7.70 8.17
C ASN A 122 -8.49 6.81 8.73
N PRO A 123 -7.73 6.07 7.88
CA PRO A 123 -6.62 5.23 8.33
C PRO A 123 -5.47 6.02 8.98
N ARG A 124 -5.44 7.35 8.81
CA ARG A 124 -4.42 8.25 9.33
C ARG A 124 -4.95 9.22 10.37
N GLN A 125 -6.08 8.90 10.99
CA GLN A 125 -6.63 9.69 12.09
C GLN A 125 -5.62 9.78 13.24
N GLY A 126 -5.41 10.99 13.75
CA GLY A 126 -4.41 11.32 14.78
C GLY A 126 -3.01 11.63 14.25
N CYS A 127 -2.69 11.30 12.98
CA CYS A 127 -1.37 11.60 12.42
C CYS A 127 -1.24 13.09 12.10
N SER A 128 -0.28 13.78 12.75
CA SER A 128 -0.11 15.23 12.64
C SER A 128 0.23 15.71 11.23
N ASP A 129 0.74 14.84 10.36
CA ASP A 129 1.10 15.05 8.95
C ASP A 129 -0.06 14.73 7.97
N SER A 130 -1.28 14.51 8.47
CA SER A 130 -2.43 14.14 7.67
C SER A 130 -3.69 14.98 7.97
N TRP A 131 -4.59 15.05 6.99
CA TRP A 131 -5.95 15.56 7.16
C TRP A 131 -6.73 14.71 8.17
N GLN A 132 -7.53 15.36 9.01
CA GLN A 132 -8.28 14.73 10.10
C GLN A 132 -9.80 14.73 9.84
N LEU A 133 -10.51 13.71 10.32
CA LEU A 133 -11.98 13.69 10.26
C LEU A 133 -12.57 14.93 10.93
N GLY A 134 -13.48 15.60 10.21
CA GLY A 134 -14.11 16.85 10.66
C GLY A 134 -13.26 18.12 10.46
N GLU A 135 -12.01 18.01 10.02
CA GLU A 135 -11.17 19.17 9.70
C GLU A 135 -11.59 19.78 8.35
N ALA A 136 -11.82 21.08 8.32
CA ALA A 136 -12.06 21.78 7.05
C ALA A 136 -10.79 21.76 6.19
N VAL A 137 -10.93 21.62 4.87
CA VAL A 137 -9.78 21.57 3.95
C VAL A 137 -8.89 22.81 4.09
N ASP A 138 -9.48 23.99 4.28
CA ASP A 138 -8.74 25.23 4.50
C ASP A 138 -7.90 25.23 5.78
N ASP A 139 -8.42 24.63 6.85
CA ASP A 139 -7.70 24.54 8.12
C ASP A 139 -6.55 23.55 8.02
N PHE A 140 -6.77 22.42 7.34
CA PHE A 140 -5.71 21.46 7.04
C PHE A 140 -4.57 22.08 6.23
N VAL A 141 -4.89 22.77 5.12
CA VAL A 141 -3.88 23.40 4.26
C VAL A 141 -3.17 24.56 4.98
N ARG A 142 -3.85 25.26 5.91
CA ARG A 142 -3.23 26.29 6.75
C ARG A 142 -2.31 25.70 7.80
N ARG A 143 -2.66 24.55 8.38
CA ARG A 143 -1.88 23.83 9.40
C ARG A 143 -0.66 23.13 8.79
N LEU A 144 -0.80 22.58 7.58
CA LEU A 144 0.24 21.87 6.84
C LEU A 144 0.37 22.39 5.39
N PRO A 145 0.85 23.62 5.18
CA PRO A 145 1.09 24.16 3.86
C PRO A 145 2.28 23.43 3.20
N PRO A 146 2.10 22.72 2.07
CA PRO A 146 3.19 21.95 1.47
C PRO A 146 4.35 22.82 0.96
N LEU A 147 4.08 24.10 0.66
CA LEU A 147 5.08 25.06 0.18
C LEU A 147 6.09 25.48 1.26
N THR A 148 5.72 25.44 2.54
CA THR A 148 6.56 25.94 3.64
C THR A 148 6.83 24.91 4.73
N THR A 149 6.06 23.82 4.78
CA THR A 149 6.32 22.71 5.69
C THR A 149 7.60 22.01 5.25
N SER A 150 8.65 22.03 6.07
CA SER A 150 9.92 21.37 5.77
C SER A 150 9.82 19.85 5.78
N ILE A 151 10.58 19.18 4.91
CA ILE A 151 10.82 17.72 4.96
C ILE A 151 11.37 17.26 6.32
N SER A 152 12.02 18.14 7.07
CA SER A 152 12.48 17.83 8.44
C SER A 152 11.34 17.70 9.46
N THR A 153 10.16 18.26 9.16
CA THR A 153 8.96 18.15 10.00
C THR A 153 8.28 16.80 9.75
N CYS A 154 7.95 16.51 8.49
CA CYS A 154 7.30 15.29 8.04
C CYS A 154 7.86 14.86 6.68
N ASP A 155 7.92 13.57 6.40
CA ASP A 155 8.42 13.06 5.12
C ASP A 155 7.43 13.31 3.97
N TRP A 156 6.13 13.35 4.29
CA TRP A 156 5.03 13.47 3.35
C TRP A 156 3.81 14.06 4.06
N ILE A 157 3.02 14.85 3.34
CA ILE A 157 1.73 15.36 3.82
C ILE A 157 0.61 14.55 3.16
N TRP A 158 -0.35 14.05 3.94
CA TRP A 158 -1.31 13.04 3.48
C TRP A 158 -2.77 13.46 3.62
N ALA A 159 -3.62 13.01 2.71
CA ALA A 159 -5.07 13.00 2.90
C ALA A 159 -5.64 11.65 2.46
N ALA A 160 -6.52 11.09 3.28
CA ALA A 160 -7.19 9.83 2.99
C ALA A 160 -8.68 10.06 2.74
N ASN A 161 -9.24 9.26 1.85
CA ASN A 161 -10.67 9.28 1.56
C ASN A 161 -11.43 8.64 2.72
N PRO A 162 -12.38 9.36 3.37
CA PRO A 162 -13.13 8.86 4.51
C PRO A 162 -14.20 7.82 4.13
N HIS A 163 -14.52 7.70 2.84
CA HIS A 163 -15.54 6.80 2.34
C HIS A 163 -14.92 5.46 1.96
N ARG A 164 -15.18 4.43 2.76
CA ARG A 164 -14.89 3.04 2.41
C ARG A 164 -16.11 2.40 1.76
N ASP A 165 -15.87 1.58 0.73
CA ASP A 165 -16.88 0.62 0.31
C ASP A 165 -16.94 -0.48 1.39
N PRO A 166 -18.11 -0.77 1.99
CA PRO A 166 -18.25 -1.89 2.93
C PRO A 166 -17.86 -3.24 2.33
N GLN A 167 -17.88 -3.38 1.00
CA GLN A 167 -17.44 -4.57 0.30
C GLN A 167 -15.92 -4.63 0.08
N ASP A 168 -15.20 -3.52 0.31
CA ASP A 168 -13.73 -3.52 0.28
C ASP A 168 -13.22 -4.39 1.43
N LYS A 169 -12.84 -5.63 1.12
CA LYS A 169 -12.14 -6.49 2.07
C LYS A 169 -10.82 -5.81 2.46
N PRO A 170 -10.46 -5.78 3.75
CA PRO A 170 -9.14 -5.31 4.14
C PRO A 170 -8.09 -6.23 3.50
N ASN A 171 -7.43 -5.73 2.46
CA ASN A 171 -6.33 -6.41 1.80
C ASN A 171 -5.03 -6.00 2.50
N TYR A 172 -4.39 -6.96 3.15
CA TYR A 172 -3.07 -6.76 3.76
C TYR A 172 -2.03 -7.31 2.79
N PRO A 173 -1.36 -6.44 2.00
CA PRO A 173 -0.38 -6.90 1.02
C PRO A 173 0.79 -7.59 1.73
N ARG A 174 1.20 -8.77 1.26
CA ARG A 174 2.40 -9.49 1.70
C ARG A 174 3.64 -8.86 1.06
N VAL A 175 3.96 -7.63 1.46
CA VAL A 175 5.05 -6.84 0.86
C VAL A 175 6.40 -7.51 1.01
N ALA A 176 6.70 -8.15 2.15
CA ALA A 176 7.98 -8.84 2.37
C ALA A 176 8.17 -10.01 1.39
N ASP A 177 7.16 -10.89 1.29
CA ASP A 177 7.09 -12.01 0.33
C ASP A 177 7.24 -11.53 -1.12
N PHE A 178 6.54 -10.44 -1.48
CA PHE A 178 6.65 -9.83 -2.80
C PHE A 178 8.07 -9.32 -3.09
N LYS A 179 8.70 -8.63 -2.13
CA LYS A 179 10.06 -8.09 -2.30
C LYS A 179 11.09 -9.20 -2.46
N GLU A 180 11.04 -10.23 -1.63
CA GLU A 180 11.97 -11.36 -1.69
C GLU A 180 11.88 -12.08 -3.05
N ARG A 181 10.69 -12.57 -3.39
CA ARG A 181 10.47 -13.31 -4.64
C ARG A 181 10.66 -12.43 -5.88
N GLY A 182 10.27 -11.15 -5.79
CA GLY A 182 10.43 -10.18 -6.88
C GLY A 182 11.90 -9.87 -7.15
N SER A 183 12.73 -9.72 -6.11
CA SER A 183 14.18 -9.55 -6.26
C SER A 183 14.82 -10.77 -6.93
N SER A 184 14.42 -12.00 -6.56
CA SER A 184 14.90 -13.20 -7.25
C SER A 184 14.53 -13.24 -8.74
N LEU A 185 13.33 -12.78 -9.11
CA LEU A 185 12.93 -12.65 -10.53
C LEU A 185 13.81 -11.63 -11.28
N LEU A 186 14.15 -10.50 -10.64
CA LEU A 186 15.03 -9.48 -11.21
C LEU A 186 16.46 -10.01 -11.41
N GLU A 187 17.02 -10.69 -10.42
CA GLU A 187 18.35 -11.32 -10.52
C GLU A 187 18.40 -12.36 -11.65
N GLN A 188 17.36 -13.20 -11.74
CA GLN A 188 17.23 -14.19 -12.81
C GLN A 188 17.14 -13.51 -14.18
N SER A 189 16.37 -12.42 -14.31
CA SER A 189 16.29 -11.63 -15.54
C SER A 189 17.66 -11.12 -15.97
N LEU A 190 18.42 -10.51 -15.07
CA LEU A 190 19.77 -10.01 -15.36
C LEU A 190 20.70 -11.13 -15.85
N LYS A 191 20.61 -12.32 -15.25
CA LYS A 191 21.36 -13.50 -15.70
C LYS A 191 20.97 -13.91 -17.12
N VAL A 192 19.68 -14.09 -17.40
CA VAL A 192 19.18 -14.50 -18.72
C VAL A 192 19.56 -13.47 -19.80
N ARG A 193 19.48 -12.19 -19.49
CA ARG A 193 19.86 -11.11 -20.41
C ARG A 193 21.35 -11.13 -20.72
N ARG A 194 22.19 -11.30 -19.70
CA ARG A 194 23.65 -11.44 -19.86
C ARG A 194 24.02 -12.66 -20.70
N ASP A 195 23.39 -13.81 -20.44
CA ASP A 195 23.62 -15.04 -21.21
C ASP A 195 23.18 -14.89 -22.67
N THR A 196 22.04 -14.21 -22.90
CA THR A 196 21.53 -13.91 -24.25
C THR A 196 22.48 -12.98 -25.02
N GLN A 197 23.12 -12.05 -24.33
CA GLN A 197 24.12 -11.15 -24.92
C GLN A 197 25.44 -11.86 -25.19
N ASN A 198 25.92 -12.72 -24.28
CA ASN A 198 27.19 -13.42 -24.39
C ASN A 198 27.15 -14.56 -25.43
N ASN A 199 26.03 -15.27 -25.55
CA ASN A 199 25.86 -16.38 -26.50
C ASN A 199 25.51 -15.89 -27.93
N ASN A 200 25.88 -14.66 -28.29
CA ASN A 200 25.54 -14.04 -29.56
C ASN A 200 26.47 -14.43 -30.73
N ALA A 201 27.52 -15.23 -30.49
CA ALA A 201 28.48 -15.64 -31.51
C ALA A 201 27.77 -16.35 -32.67
N GLY A 202 27.72 -15.71 -33.83
CA GLY A 202 27.04 -16.21 -35.04
C GLY A 202 25.53 -15.95 -35.11
N THR A 203 24.91 -15.35 -34.10
CA THR A 203 23.47 -15.03 -34.10
C THR A 203 23.21 -13.63 -34.66
N ALA A 204 22.29 -13.50 -35.62
CA ALA A 204 21.92 -12.18 -36.17
C ALA A 204 21.45 -11.22 -35.07
N LYS A 205 21.92 -9.96 -35.08
CA LYS A 205 21.60 -8.93 -34.06
C LYS A 205 20.09 -8.81 -33.78
N GLY A 206 19.26 -8.89 -34.83
CA GLY A 206 17.80 -8.83 -34.69
C GLY A 206 17.19 -9.99 -33.89
N ALA A 207 17.78 -11.18 -33.93
CA ALA A 207 17.32 -12.33 -33.14
C ALA A 207 17.64 -12.14 -31.65
N VAL A 208 18.80 -11.57 -31.32
CA VAL A 208 19.18 -11.22 -29.94
C VAL A 208 18.19 -10.19 -29.36
N THR A 209 17.91 -9.11 -30.09
CA THR A 209 16.94 -8.09 -29.66
C THR A 209 15.55 -8.67 -29.43
N ARG A 210 15.08 -9.58 -30.31
CA ARG A 210 13.77 -10.24 -30.12
C ARG A 210 13.74 -11.08 -28.84
N ARG A 211 14.81 -11.83 -28.54
CA ARG A 211 14.91 -12.62 -27.30
C ARG A 211 14.88 -11.73 -26.06
N LEU A 212 15.65 -10.63 -26.05
CA LEU A 212 15.65 -9.67 -24.94
C LEU A 212 14.28 -9.01 -24.72
N ASN A 213 13.58 -8.65 -25.80
CA ASN A 213 12.23 -8.10 -25.70
C ASN A 213 11.21 -9.14 -25.18
N GLN A 214 11.35 -10.41 -25.58
CA GLN A 214 10.49 -11.46 -25.07
C GLN A 214 10.76 -11.75 -23.59
N GLU A 215 12.01 -11.72 -23.18
CA GLU A 215 12.41 -11.85 -21.77
C GLU A 215 11.84 -10.70 -20.92
N SER A 216 11.96 -9.43 -21.35
CA SER A 216 11.36 -8.30 -20.64
C SER A 216 9.85 -8.42 -20.47
N LYS A 217 9.13 -8.90 -21.49
CA LYS A 217 7.68 -9.16 -21.40
C LYS A 217 7.37 -10.27 -20.40
N THR A 218 8.17 -11.32 -20.38
CA THR A 218 8.01 -12.45 -19.46
C THR A 218 8.25 -12.00 -18.03
N LEU A 219 9.30 -11.21 -17.79
CA LEU A 219 9.57 -10.62 -16.47
C LEU A 219 8.40 -9.73 -16.02
N GLN A 220 7.93 -8.83 -16.88
CA GLN A 220 6.79 -7.96 -16.55
C GLN A 220 5.54 -8.77 -16.15
N GLN A 221 5.26 -9.85 -16.88
CA GLN A 221 4.14 -10.75 -16.57
C GLN A 221 4.35 -11.44 -15.21
N ASN A 222 5.52 -12.03 -14.97
CA ASN A 222 5.82 -12.72 -13.71
C ASN A 222 5.74 -11.77 -12.50
N LEU A 223 6.25 -10.53 -12.63
CA LEU A 223 6.14 -9.51 -11.58
C LEU A 223 4.68 -9.11 -11.34
N THR A 224 3.87 -9.04 -12.39
CA THR A 224 2.44 -8.74 -12.29
C THR A 224 1.70 -9.88 -11.59
N GLU A 225 1.93 -11.13 -11.98
CA GLU A 225 1.35 -12.32 -11.35
C GLU A 225 1.73 -12.40 -9.87
N LEU A 226 3.01 -12.16 -9.54
CA LEU A 226 3.49 -12.10 -8.16
C LEU A 226 2.81 -10.98 -7.35
N ALA A 227 2.59 -9.81 -7.95
CA ALA A 227 1.88 -8.72 -7.29
C ALA A 227 0.43 -9.10 -6.98
N VAL A 228 -0.22 -9.88 -7.85
CA VAL A 228 -1.57 -10.41 -7.63
C VAL A 228 -1.58 -11.42 -6.49
N GLU A 229 -0.66 -12.38 -6.52
CA GLU A 229 -0.55 -13.43 -5.49
C GLU A 229 -0.28 -12.87 -4.09
N THR A 230 0.48 -11.78 -3.99
CA THR A 230 0.87 -11.15 -2.74
C THR A 230 -0.03 -9.98 -2.34
N GLY A 231 -0.98 -9.59 -3.20
CA GLY A 231 -1.90 -8.48 -2.94
C GLY A 231 -1.28 -7.08 -3.09
N VAL A 232 -0.06 -6.95 -3.64
CA VAL A 232 0.63 -5.66 -3.91
C VAL A 232 0.06 -5.01 -5.17
N LEU A 233 -1.22 -4.62 -5.09
CA LEU A 233 -2.00 -4.20 -6.24
C LEU A 233 -2.11 -2.68 -6.40
N SER A 234 -1.74 -1.90 -5.39
CA SER A 234 -1.84 -0.44 -5.46
C SER A 234 -0.91 0.16 -6.51
N GLY A 235 -1.26 1.35 -6.97
CA GLY A 235 -0.39 2.17 -7.79
C GLY A 235 -0.79 3.64 -7.67
N LYS A 236 -0.04 4.51 -8.35
CA LYS A 236 -0.17 5.96 -8.18
C LYS A 236 0.05 6.73 -9.48
N TRP A 237 -0.78 7.74 -9.70
CA TRP A 237 -0.48 8.83 -10.62
C TRP A 237 0.53 9.77 -9.97
N MET A 238 1.57 10.14 -10.72
CA MET A 238 2.61 11.08 -10.30
C MET A 238 2.41 12.41 -11.03
N LEU A 239 2.15 13.46 -10.25
CA LEU A 239 1.93 14.83 -10.71
C LEU A 239 3.01 15.73 -10.13
N PHE A 240 3.70 16.49 -10.98
CA PHE A 240 4.72 17.44 -10.56
C PHE A 240 4.15 18.86 -10.69
N LEU A 241 3.89 19.50 -9.55
CA LEU A 241 3.28 20.83 -9.47
C LEU A 241 4.35 21.90 -9.33
N LYS A 242 4.24 22.97 -10.11
CA LYS A 242 5.03 24.18 -9.92
C LYS A 242 4.67 24.86 -8.61
N LEU A 243 5.64 25.55 -8.01
CA LEU A 243 5.49 26.20 -6.69
C LEU A 243 4.29 27.15 -6.62
N GLU A 244 4.04 27.90 -7.69
CA GLU A 244 2.93 28.86 -7.82
C GLU A 244 1.54 28.22 -7.69
N ASP A 245 1.41 26.93 -8.03
CA ASP A 245 0.14 26.22 -8.09
C ASP A 245 -0.09 25.27 -6.92
N ILE A 246 0.95 24.93 -6.16
CA ILE A 246 0.91 23.92 -5.09
C ILE A 246 -0.29 24.14 -4.17
N THR A 247 -0.39 25.30 -3.52
CA THR A 247 -1.41 25.54 -2.50
C THR A 247 -2.81 25.39 -3.07
N ARG A 248 -3.05 25.97 -4.25
CA ARG A 248 -4.36 25.97 -4.90
C ARG A 248 -4.76 24.58 -5.40
N VAL A 249 -3.85 23.88 -6.07
CA VAL A 249 -4.12 22.55 -6.63
C VAL A 249 -4.18 21.50 -5.52
N TRP A 250 -3.32 21.59 -4.50
CA TRP A 250 -3.35 20.71 -3.33
C TRP A 250 -4.70 20.77 -2.62
N LYS A 251 -5.20 21.98 -2.35
CA LYS A 251 -6.54 22.18 -1.75
C LYS A 251 -7.63 21.44 -2.54
N LYS A 252 -7.63 21.59 -3.87
CA LYS A 252 -8.60 20.92 -4.76
C LYS A 252 -8.46 19.39 -4.76
N ILE A 253 -7.22 18.89 -4.73
CA ILE A 253 -6.95 17.45 -4.69
C ILE A 253 -7.43 16.85 -3.36
N VAL A 254 -7.13 17.50 -2.24
CA VAL A 254 -7.59 17.07 -0.92
C VAL A 254 -9.12 17.04 -0.88
N ASP A 255 -9.77 18.13 -1.31
CA ASP A 255 -11.23 18.21 -1.40
C ASP A 255 -11.82 17.07 -2.25
N ALA A 256 -11.23 16.79 -3.42
CA ALA A 256 -11.70 15.71 -4.27
C ALA A 256 -11.44 14.30 -3.68
N VAL A 257 -10.38 14.11 -2.89
CA VAL A 257 -10.13 12.85 -2.17
C VAL A 257 -11.16 12.64 -1.06
N ILE A 258 -11.42 13.66 -0.24
CA ILE A 258 -12.35 13.52 0.90
C ILE A 258 -13.80 13.40 0.44
N ASN A 259 -14.16 13.94 -0.72
CA ASN A 259 -15.49 13.82 -1.33
C ASN A 259 -15.61 12.61 -2.27
N ASN A 260 -14.75 11.59 -2.12
CA ASN A 260 -14.80 10.34 -2.87
C ASN A 260 -14.73 10.46 -4.41
N ARG A 261 -14.13 11.54 -4.94
CA ARG A 261 -13.93 11.75 -6.38
C ARG A 261 -12.60 11.21 -6.88
N LEU A 262 -11.58 11.18 -6.03
CA LEU A 262 -10.27 10.60 -6.35
C LEU A 262 -10.10 9.21 -5.69
N GLY A 263 -8.88 8.69 -5.64
CA GLY A 263 -8.60 7.39 -5.04
C GLY A 263 -8.55 7.40 -3.51
N PRO A 264 -8.10 6.29 -2.89
CA PRO A 264 -8.21 6.08 -1.44
C PRO A 264 -7.29 6.99 -0.62
N ILE A 265 -6.17 7.42 -1.19
CA ILE A 265 -5.17 8.21 -0.49
C ILE A 265 -4.36 9.07 -1.47
N VAL A 266 -3.93 10.23 -0.98
CA VAL A 266 -3.00 11.12 -1.67
C VAL A 266 -1.88 11.55 -0.73
N LYS A 267 -0.71 11.82 -1.31
CA LYS A 267 0.39 12.49 -0.62
C LYS A 267 1.04 13.55 -1.48
N ILE A 268 1.57 14.58 -0.85
CA ILE A 268 2.40 15.61 -1.46
C ILE A 268 3.74 15.70 -0.73
N ALA A 269 4.80 15.92 -1.51
CA ALA A 269 6.14 16.16 -0.97
C ALA A 269 6.14 17.52 -0.23
N PRO A 270 6.69 17.57 0.99
CA PRO A 270 6.94 18.81 1.71
C PRO A 270 8.07 19.61 1.05
N GLU A 271 8.44 20.74 1.63
CA GLU A 271 9.57 21.54 1.20
C GLU A 271 10.90 20.80 1.40
N ASP A 272 11.52 20.41 0.29
CA ASP A 272 12.74 19.62 0.21
C ASP A 272 13.92 20.37 -0.43
N GLY A 273 13.76 21.67 -0.71
CA GLY A 273 14.77 22.50 -1.35
C GLY A 273 14.79 22.42 -2.88
N ASN A 274 13.93 21.61 -3.51
CA ASN A 274 13.78 21.62 -4.96
C ASN A 274 13.14 22.96 -5.39
N PRO A 275 13.78 23.79 -6.23
CA PRO A 275 13.23 25.10 -6.55
C PRO A 275 12.07 25.06 -7.56
N ASP A 276 11.86 23.94 -8.25
CA ASP A 276 11.05 23.90 -9.47
C ASP A 276 9.65 23.32 -9.27
N GLU A 277 9.57 22.12 -8.69
CA GLU A 277 8.33 21.34 -8.63
C GLU A 277 8.21 20.53 -7.33
N ARG A 278 6.98 20.27 -6.87
CA ARG A 278 6.68 19.28 -5.82
C ARG A 278 5.90 18.10 -6.39
N LEU A 279 6.26 16.90 -5.95
CA LEU A 279 5.58 15.66 -6.34
C LEU A 279 4.30 15.46 -5.52
N VAL A 280 3.18 15.24 -6.21
CA VAL A 280 1.93 14.73 -5.68
C VAL A 280 1.69 13.33 -6.22
N CYS A 281 1.38 12.39 -5.33
CA CYS A 281 1.06 11.01 -5.66
C CYS A 281 -0.38 10.70 -5.28
N ILE A 282 -1.23 10.41 -6.28
CA ILE A 282 -2.63 10.05 -6.10
C ILE A 282 -2.78 8.57 -6.36
N TYR A 283 -3.19 7.81 -5.35
CA TYR A 283 -3.22 6.36 -5.42
C TYR A 283 -4.50 5.82 -6.04
N THR A 284 -4.45 4.61 -6.59
CA THR A 284 -5.62 3.76 -6.85
C THR A 284 -5.42 2.41 -6.17
N ARG A 285 -6.51 1.68 -5.93
CA ARG A 285 -6.48 0.43 -5.14
C ARG A 285 -5.84 -0.73 -5.90
N ASP A 286 -6.16 -0.84 -7.18
CA ASP A 286 -5.68 -1.90 -8.06
C ASP A 286 -5.25 -1.31 -9.40
N PHE A 287 -3.98 -1.46 -9.75
CA PHE A 287 -3.44 -0.94 -11.01
C PHE A 287 -4.03 -1.63 -12.24
N ARG A 288 -4.59 -2.84 -12.10
CA ARG A 288 -5.18 -3.60 -13.21
C ARG A 288 -6.59 -3.13 -13.58
N GLN A 289 -7.24 -2.41 -12.68
CA GLN A 289 -8.58 -1.85 -12.89
C GLN A 289 -8.46 -0.56 -13.71
N GLU A 290 -8.20 -0.71 -15.02
CA GLU A 290 -7.94 0.40 -15.94
C GLU A 290 -9.03 1.49 -15.93
N GLU A 291 -10.29 1.09 -15.74
CA GLU A 291 -11.41 2.03 -15.65
C GLU A 291 -11.32 2.93 -14.41
N ASP A 292 -10.88 2.41 -13.26
CA ASP A 292 -10.66 3.21 -12.05
C ASP A 292 -9.42 4.11 -12.20
N VAL A 293 -8.34 3.57 -12.77
CA VAL A 293 -7.13 4.34 -13.09
C VAL A 293 -7.45 5.51 -14.03
N LEU A 294 -8.27 5.28 -15.05
CA LEU A 294 -8.73 6.29 -16.00
C LEU A 294 -9.72 7.27 -15.37
N ARG A 295 -10.63 6.82 -14.51
CA ARG A 295 -11.56 7.68 -13.75
C ARG A 295 -10.78 8.69 -12.92
N VAL A 296 -9.79 8.22 -12.15
CA VAL A 296 -8.92 9.10 -11.35
C VAL A 296 -8.15 10.06 -12.25
N LEU A 297 -7.61 9.60 -13.38
CA LEU A 297 -6.94 10.47 -14.35
C LEU A 297 -7.85 11.60 -14.86
N ARG A 298 -9.11 11.30 -15.21
CA ARG A 298 -10.06 12.30 -15.71
C ARG A 298 -10.35 13.37 -14.68
N VAL A 299 -10.57 12.98 -13.42
CA VAL A 299 -10.78 13.93 -12.32
C VAL A 299 -9.52 14.77 -12.11
N LEU A 300 -8.32 14.18 -12.14
CA LEU A 300 -7.07 14.94 -12.05
C LEU A 300 -6.94 15.97 -13.19
N GLN A 301 -7.29 15.60 -14.42
CA GLN A 301 -7.27 16.53 -15.54
C GLN A 301 -8.26 17.68 -15.35
N GLU A 302 -9.47 17.41 -14.85
CA GLU A 302 -10.44 18.44 -14.52
C GLU A 302 -9.86 19.43 -13.49
N LEU A 303 -9.29 18.94 -12.40
CA LEU A 303 -8.76 19.76 -11.31
C LEU A 303 -7.54 20.59 -11.73
N VAL A 304 -6.65 20.00 -12.54
CA VAL A 304 -5.43 20.64 -13.05
C VAL A 304 -5.72 21.57 -14.25
N ALA A 305 -6.70 21.25 -15.11
CA ALA A 305 -7.12 22.13 -16.20
C ALA A 305 -7.85 23.38 -15.68
N MET A 306 -8.65 23.24 -14.62
CA MET A 306 -9.16 24.38 -13.82
C MET A 306 -8.04 25.10 -13.03
N GLY A 307 -6.79 24.71 -13.25
CA GLY A 307 -5.61 24.94 -12.44
C GLY A 307 -4.41 25.53 -13.18
N LEU A 308 -4.49 25.93 -14.46
CA LEU A 308 -3.38 26.61 -15.17
C LEU A 308 -1.98 25.98 -14.98
N THR A 309 -1.79 24.72 -15.38
CA THR A 309 -0.45 24.29 -15.86
C THR A 309 -0.56 23.69 -17.25
N GLY A 310 -0.36 24.56 -18.23
CA GLY A 310 -0.13 24.19 -19.62
C GLY A 310 1.25 23.56 -19.82
N SER A 311 1.58 22.48 -19.10
CA SER A 311 2.86 21.81 -19.33
C SER A 311 2.83 20.96 -20.61
N GLY A 312 1.65 20.52 -21.06
CA GLY A 312 1.52 19.55 -22.16
C GLY A 312 2.20 18.20 -21.87
N LYS A 313 2.77 18.03 -20.66
CA LYS A 313 3.54 16.84 -20.28
C LYS A 313 2.56 15.74 -19.88
N PRO A 314 2.78 14.49 -20.36
CA PRO A 314 1.99 13.36 -19.89
C PRO A 314 2.23 13.12 -18.40
N LEU A 315 1.17 12.75 -17.68
CA LEU A 315 1.28 12.16 -16.35
C LEU A 315 1.65 10.69 -16.50
N TYR A 316 2.37 10.17 -15.51
CA TYR A 316 2.80 8.78 -15.48
C TYR A 316 2.18 8.07 -14.27
N TYR A 317 1.73 6.84 -14.51
CA TYR A 317 1.21 5.97 -13.48
C TYR A 317 2.25 4.88 -13.18
N LYS A 318 2.60 4.70 -11.90
CA LYS A 318 3.55 3.69 -11.43
C LYS A 318 2.87 2.74 -10.46
N SER A 319 3.06 1.43 -10.64
CA SER A 319 2.60 0.42 -9.68
C SER A 319 3.47 0.40 -8.43
N ASP A 320 2.89 0.08 -7.28
CA ASP A 320 3.63 -0.05 -6.03
C ASP A 320 4.54 -1.27 -6.05
N ALA A 321 4.18 -2.29 -6.82
CA ALA A 321 5.05 -3.41 -7.16
C ALA A 321 6.44 -2.94 -7.66
N TYR A 322 6.47 -1.99 -8.60
CA TYR A 322 7.75 -1.44 -9.09
C TYR A 322 8.43 -0.52 -8.08
N THR A 323 7.68 0.16 -7.23
CA THR A 323 8.26 0.94 -6.12
C THR A 323 8.91 0.05 -5.07
N HIS A 324 8.33 -1.11 -4.75
CA HIS A 324 8.88 -2.04 -3.75
C HIS A 324 10.13 -2.78 -4.21
N LEU A 325 10.33 -2.90 -5.53
CA LEU A 325 11.50 -3.53 -6.16
C LEU A 325 12.50 -2.51 -6.73
N ASP A 326 12.36 -1.24 -6.36
CA ASP A 326 13.27 -0.16 -6.76
C ASP A 326 13.47 -0.03 -8.29
N ILE A 327 12.40 -0.32 -9.04
CA ILE A 327 12.35 -0.16 -10.50
C ILE A 327 11.95 1.28 -10.81
N TYR A 328 12.94 2.13 -11.07
CA TYR A 328 12.80 3.54 -11.44
C TYR A 328 13.28 3.76 -12.87
N SER A 329 13.08 4.96 -13.43
CA SER A 329 13.46 5.26 -14.82
C SER A 329 14.93 4.93 -15.13
N ARG A 330 15.83 5.07 -14.14
CA ARG A 330 17.25 4.75 -14.28
C ARG A 330 17.53 3.24 -14.30
N THR A 331 16.84 2.45 -13.47
CA THR A 331 17.10 1.02 -13.28
C THR A 331 16.23 0.13 -14.16
N ALA A 332 15.06 0.59 -14.60
CA ALA A 332 14.11 -0.20 -15.38
C ALA A 332 14.69 -0.67 -16.74
N THR A 333 15.57 0.13 -17.34
CA THR A 333 16.20 -0.16 -18.62
C THR A 333 17.12 -1.38 -18.56
N GLU A 334 17.72 -1.67 -17.40
CA GLU A 334 18.56 -2.85 -17.17
C GLU A 334 17.77 -4.15 -17.42
N TYR A 335 16.51 -4.16 -17.01
CA TYR A 335 15.55 -5.25 -17.19
C TYR A 335 14.77 -5.17 -18.52
N GLY A 336 15.00 -4.11 -19.31
CA GLY A 336 14.20 -3.78 -20.50
C GLY A 336 12.73 -3.47 -20.19
N LEU A 337 12.47 -3.02 -18.97
CA LEU A 337 11.15 -2.59 -18.49
C LEU A 337 10.98 -1.07 -18.66
N GLN A 338 9.74 -0.62 -18.53
CA GLN A 338 9.40 0.78 -18.36
C GLN A 338 9.01 1.02 -16.90
N ALA A 339 9.47 2.11 -16.29
CA ALA A 339 9.17 2.42 -14.89
C ALA A 339 7.72 2.88 -14.66
N SER A 340 6.97 3.17 -15.73
CA SER A 340 5.56 3.52 -15.70
C SER A 340 4.73 2.46 -16.42
N LEU A 341 3.59 2.12 -15.82
CA LEU A 341 2.64 1.16 -16.39
C LEU A 341 1.69 1.85 -17.38
N TYR A 342 1.22 3.05 -17.02
CA TYR A 342 0.38 3.87 -17.88
C TYR A 342 0.94 5.28 -18.05
N ASN A 343 0.62 5.90 -19.17
CA ASN A 343 0.81 7.33 -19.39
C ASN A 343 -0.52 7.97 -19.82
N SER A 344 -0.76 9.20 -19.37
CA SER A 344 -2.05 9.86 -19.55
C SER A 344 -2.43 10.05 -21.01
N SER A 345 -1.48 10.47 -21.85
CA SER A 345 -1.74 10.75 -23.27
C SER A 345 -2.25 9.51 -24.01
N LYS A 346 -1.63 8.35 -23.77
CA LYS A 346 -2.05 7.08 -24.36
C LYS A 346 -3.40 6.63 -23.83
N MET A 347 -3.60 6.60 -22.51
CA MET A 347 -4.88 6.18 -21.92
C MET A 347 -6.06 7.02 -22.41
N LEU A 348 -5.88 8.34 -22.52
CA LEU A 348 -6.93 9.24 -22.99
C LEU A 348 -7.20 9.09 -24.49
N ALA A 349 -6.17 8.82 -25.30
CA ALA A 349 -6.34 8.54 -26.71
C ALA A 349 -7.12 7.24 -26.92
N GLU A 350 -6.76 6.17 -26.20
CA GLU A 350 -7.44 4.87 -26.25
C GLU A 350 -8.90 4.97 -25.77
N ALA A 351 -9.17 5.76 -24.73
CA ALA A 351 -10.52 5.97 -24.22
C ALA A 351 -11.44 6.77 -25.18
N ARG A 352 -10.88 7.49 -26.15
CA ARG A 352 -11.65 8.22 -27.18
C ARG A 352 -12.01 7.32 -28.38
N LEU A 353 -11.36 6.18 -28.52
CA LEU A 353 -11.69 5.22 -29.56
C LEU A 353 -12.98 4.46 -29.16
N PRO A 354 -13.93 4.25 -30.08
CA PRO A 354 -15.08 3.41 -29.80
C PRO A 354 -14.60 2.00 -29.45
N LYS A 355 -15.03 1.47 -28.29
CA LYS A 355 -14.78 0.06 -27.92
C LYS A 355 -15.38 -0.81 -29.02
N SER A 356 -14.52 -1.40 -29.84
CA SER A 356 -14.92 -2.41 -30.83
C SER A 356 -15.63 -3.53 -30.07
N THR A 357 -16.96 -3.60 -30.21
CA THR A 357 -17.74 -4.76 -29.81
C THR A 357 -17.22 -5.94 -30.61
N SER A 358 -16.46 -6.82 -29.97
CA SER A 358 -16.05 -8.09 -30.57
C SER A 358 -17.31 -8.85 -30.98
N MET A 359 -17.58 -8.95 -32.27
CA MET A 359 -18.62 -9.84 -32.77
C MET A 359 -18.25 -11.29 -32.39
N PRO A 360 -19.22 -12.11 -31.94
CA PRO A 360 -18.96 -13.51 -31.68
C PRO A 360 -18.54 -14.23 -32.97
N PRO A 361 -17.66 -15.25 -32.89
CA PRO A 361 -17.14 -15.92 -34.06
C PRO A 361 -18.29 -16.55 -34.86
N LYS A 362 -18.39 -16.19 -36.15
CA LYS A 362 -19.27 -16.85 -37.10
C LYS A 362 -18.93 -18.33 -37.14
N LYS A 363 -19.83 -19.18 -36.64
CA LYS A 363 -19.81 -20.62 -36.90
C LYS A 363 -19.81 -20.82 -38.41
N GLN A 364 -18.72 -21.33 -38.96
CA GLN A 364 -18.71 -21.86 -40.32
C GLN A 364 -19.54 -23.16 -40.32
N SER A 365 -20.76 -23.05 -40.83
CA SER A 365 -21.58 -24.20 -41.23
C SER A 365 -20.90 -24.88 -42.42
N LYS A 366 -20.31 -26.07 -42.20
CA LYS A 366 -19.95 -26.96 -43.30
C LYS A 366 -21.23 -27.48 -43.94
N LEU A 367 -21.55 -26.97 -45.13
CA LEU A 367 -22.57 -27.56 -45.99
C LEU A 367 -21.94 -28.78 -46.66
N THR A 368 -22.28 -29.98 -46.20
CA THR A 368 -22.12 -31.21 -46.97
C THR A 368 -23.15 -31.18 -48.11
N LYS A 369 -22.69 -31.31 -49.35
CA LYS A 369 -23.54 -31.69 -50.48
C LYS A 369 -23.10 -33.08 -50.95
N PHE A 370 -24.12 -33.92 -51.06
CA PHE A 370 -24.15 -35.26 -51.62
C PHE A 370 -23.77 -35.27 -53.10
#